data_AF-A0A929L7M9-F1
#
_entry.id   AF-A0A929L7M9-F1
#
_cell.length_a   1.000
_cell.length_b   1.000
_cell.length_c   1.000
_cell.angle_alpha   90.00
_cell.angle_beta   90.00
_cell.angle_gamma   90.00
#
_symmetry.space_group_name_H-M   'P 1'
#
loop_
_entity.id
_entity.type
_entity.pdbx_description
1 polymer ?
#
loop_
_entity_poly.entity_id
_entity_poly.type
_entity_poly.pdbx_seq_one_letter_code
_entity_poly.pdbx_strand_id
1 'polypeptide(L)'
;MADDFKKFEDKVLTDVVRHDEEVIERKRNDLKEHEEELTTDKSKMLKDLREEEIKHDEKVIDRKEEAAAKHEAKIKENEQKITGKD
;
A
#
# COMPACT_ATOMS: atom_id res chain seq x y z
N MET A 1 -20.27 7.12 60.46
CA MET A 1 -19.09 7.95 60.07
C MET A 1 -18.02 7.11 59.40
N ALA A 2 -17.33 6.18 60.07
CA ALA A 2 -16.29 5.36 59.43
C ALA A 2 -16.83 4.42 58.34
N ASP A 3 -17.96 3.75 58.58
CA ASP A 3 -18.59 2.85 57.59
C ASP A 3 -19.16 3.59 56.37
N ASP A 4 -19.65 4.81 56.56
CA ASP A 4 -20.20 5.63 55.47
C ASP A 4 -19.09 6.15 54.56
N PHE A 5 -17.94 6.50 55.15
CA PHE A 5 -16.75 6.89 54.41
C PHE A 5 -16.22 5.73 53.56
N LYS A 6 -16.15 4.52 54.13
CA LYS A 6 -15.71 3.33 53.42
C LYS A 6 -16.62 2.98 52.23
N LYS A 7 -17.95 3.06 52.41
CA LYS A 7 -18.92 2.87 51.32
C LYS A 7 -18.77 3.91 50.20
N PHE A 8 -18.44 5.15 50.55
CA PHE A 8 -18.18 6.19 49.57
C PHE A 8 -16.90 5.91 48.79
N GLU A 9 -15.82 5.52 49.47
CA GLU A 9 -14.55 5.13 48.87
C GLU A 9 -14.71 3.94 47.90
N ASP A 10 -15.40 2.88 48.33
CA ASP A 10 -15.68 1.70 47.50
C ASP A 10 -16.47 2.08 46.22
N LYS A 11 -17.43 3.01 46.35
CA LYS A 11 -18.20 3.51 45.22
C LYS A 11 -17.33 4.28 44.23
N VAL A 12 -16.48 5.19 44.71
CA VAL A 12 -15.57 5.97 43.87
C VAL A 12 -14.60 5.04 43.13
N LEU A 13 -14.03 4.05 43.83
CA LEU A 13 -13.15 3.07 43.21
C LEU A 13 -13.85 2.26 42.11
N THR A 14 -15.11 1.86 42.35
CA THR A 14 -15.92 1.14 41.35
C THR A 14 -16.19 2.02 40.12
N ASP A 15 -16.54 3.29 40.33
CA ASP A 15 -16.79 4.24 39.23
C ASP A 15 -15.53 4.49 38.39
N VAL A 16 -14.35 4.58 39.03
CA VAL A 16 -13.05 4.72 38.34
C VAL A 16 -12.73 3.46 37.53
N VAL A 17 -12.88 2.27 38.11
CA VAL A 17 -12.63 1.01 37.40
C VAL A 17 -13.52 0.89 36.17
N ARG A 18 -14.82 1.20 36.30
CA ARG A 18 -15.74 1.18 35.16
C ARG A 18 -15.33 2.18 34.08
N HIS A 19 -14.95 3.40 34.46
CA HIS A 19 -14.46 4.40 33.50
C HIS A 19 -13.21 3.90 32.77
N ASP A 20 -12.26 3.29 33.48
CA ASP A 20 -11.05 2.76 32.87
C ASP A 20 -11.36 1.59 31.93
N GLU A 21 -12.29 0.71 32.28
CA GLU A 21 -12.80 -0.34 31.39
C GLU A 21 -13.40 0.24 30.10
N GLU A 22 -14.24 1.28 30.21
CA GLU A 22 -14.82 1.98 29.05
C GLU A 22 -13.76 2.68 28.19
N VAL A 23 -12.73 3.27 28.80
CA VAL A 23 -11.60 3.87 28.07
C VAL A 23 -10.79 2.78 27.34
N ILE A 24 -10.52 1.65 28.00
CA ILE A 24 -9.80 0.52 27.40
C ILE A 24 -10.59 -0.04 26.21
N GLU A 25 -11.90 -0.21 26.35
CA GLU A 25 -12.75 -0.70 25.27
C GLU A 25 -12.75 0.24 24.06
N ARG A 26 -12.91 1.55 24.29
CA ARG A 26 -12.79 2.55 23.22
C ARG A 26 -11.45 2.47 22.50
N LYS A 27 -10.34 2.47 23.25
CA LYS A 27 -8.99 2.35 22.66
C LYS A 27 -8.80 1.04 21.89
N ARG A 28 -9.40 -0.07 22.35
CA ARG A 28 -9.36 -1.34 21.60
C ARG A 28 -10.11 -1.27 20.29
N ASN A 29 -11.21 -0.52 20.23
CA ASN A 29 -11.95 -0.31 18.98
C ASN A 29 -11.16 0.61 18.03
N ASP A 30 -10.60 1.72 18.54
CA ASP A 30 -9.74 2.62 17.75
C ASP A 30 -8.55 1.86 17.13
N LEU A 31 -7.91 0.96 17.90
CA LEU A 31 -6.82 0.12 17.40
C LEU A 31 -7.26 -0.80 16.26
N LYS A 32 -8.46 -1.41 16.35
CA LYS A 32 -8.99 -2.26 15.28
C LYS A 32 -9.27 -1.45 14.01
N GLU A 33 -9.86 -0.27 14.15
CA GLU A 33 -10.12 0.63 13.01
C GLU A 33 -8.80 1.01 12.32
N HIS A 34 -7.78 1.38 13.08
CA HIS A 34 -6.46 1.69 12.51
C HIS A 34 -5.78 0.48 11.84
N GLU A 35 -5.94 -0.74 12.37
CA GLU A 35 -5.43 -1.96 11.73
C GLU A 35 -6.11 -2.23 10.38
N GLU A 36 -7.43 -1.99 10.29
CA GLU A 36 -8.19 -2.12 9.04
C GLU A 36 -7.81 -1.05 8.01
N GLU A 37 -7.63 0.20 8.43
CA GLU A 37 -7.15 1.30 7.59
C GLU A 37 -5.75 0.99 7.03
N LEU A 38 -4.81 0.59 7.88
CA LEU A 38 -3.44 0.22 7.46
C LEU A 38 -3.44 -0.91 6.44
N THR A 39 -4.33 -1.89 6.62
CA THR A 39 -4.45 -3.02 5.69
C THR A 39 -4.97 -2.55 4.32
N THR A 40 -5.96 -1.67 4.33
CA THR A 40 -6.54 -1.07 3.12
C THR A 40 -5.51 -0.23 2.37
N ASP A 41 -4.82 0.66 3.07
CA ASP A 41 -3.81 1.55 2.48
C ASP A 41 -2.63 0.77 1.92
N LYS A 42 -2.14 -0.24 2.64
CA LYS A 42 -1.08 -1.12 2.15
C LYS A 42 -1.50 -1.84 0.87
N SER A 43 -2.73 -2.35 0.83
CA SER A 43 -3.28 -3.02 -0.36
C SER A 43 -3.35 -2.07 -1.55
N LYS A 44 -3.79 -0.83 -1.33
CA LYS A 44 -3.84 0.21 -2.36
C LYS A 44 -2.45 0.58 -2.87
N MET A 45 -1.50 0.87 -1.98
CA MET A 45 -0.12 1.19 -2.36
C MET A 45 0.53 0.08 -3.19
N LEU A 46 0.31 -1.19 -2.83
CA LEU A 46 0.86 -2.31 -3.60
C LEU A 46 0.24 -2.42 -5.00
N LYS A 47 -1.06 -2.12 -5.15
CA LYS A 47 -1.71 -2.07 -6.47
C LYS A 47 -1.13 -0.95 -7.32
N ASP A 48 -1.02 0.25 -6.76
CA ASP A 48 -0.51 1.43 -7.46
C ASP A 48 0.95 1.20 -7.93
N LEU A 49 1.80 0.62 -7.07
CA LEU A 49 3.17 0.25 -7.45
C LEU A 49 3.20 -0.74 -8.61
N ARG A 50 2.35 -1.77 -8.57
CA ARG A 50 2.28 -2.78 -9.62
C ARG A 50 1.80 -2.20 -10.95
N GLU A 51 0.85 -1.27 -10.93
CA GLU A 51 0.40 -0.57 -12.13
C GLU A 51 1.52 0.27 -12.76
N GLU A 52 2.33 0.96 -11.94
CA GLU A 52 3.48 1.72 -12.43
C GLU A 52 4.60 0.81 -12.98
N GLU A 53 4.85 -0.35 -12.36
CA GLU A 53 5.78 -1.36 -12.90
C GLU A 53 5.32 -1.88 -14.26
N ILE A 54 4.03 -2.20 -14.42
CA ILE A 54 3.47 -2.64 -15.71
C ILE A 54 3.64 -1.55 -16.77
N LYS A 55 3.29 -0.30 -16.46
CA LYS A 55 3.48 0.83 -17.41
C LYS A 55 4.94 1.04 -17.78
N HIS A 56 5.86 0.85 -16.83
CA HIS A 56 7.28 0.92 -17.11
C HIS A 56 7.71 -0.16 -18.09
N ASP A 57 7.29 -1.41 -17.84
CA ASP A 57 7.65 -2.55 -18.68
C ASP A 57 7.05 -2.45 -20.09
N GLU A 58 5.80 -1.98 -20.21
CA GLU A 58 5.17 -1.65 -21.50
C GLU A 58 6.03 -0.65 -22.29
N LYS A 59 6.45 0.46 -21.66
CA LYS A 59 7.32 1.45 -22.30
C LYS A 59 8.68 0.88 -22.70
N VAL A 60 9.22 -0.06 -21.93
CA VAL A 60 10.49 -0.73 -22.26
C VAL A 60 10.31 -1.64 -23.46
N ILE A 61 9.19 -2.38 -23.54
CA ILE A 61 8.84 -3.22 -24.69
C ILE A 61 8.74 -2.37 -25.95
N ASP A 62 7.95 -1.29 -25.93
CA ASP A 62 7.78 -0.39 -27.08
C ASP A 62 9.12 0.11 -27.62
N ARG A 63 10.01 0.57 -26.72
CA ARG A 63 11.36 1.03 -27.11
C ARG A 63 12.20 -0.07 -27.74
N LYS A 64 12.10 -1.31 -27.23
CA LYS A 64 12.84 -2.45 -27.78
C LYS A 64 12.29 -2.86 -29.13
N GLU A 65 10.97 -2.83 -29.33
CA GLU A 65 10.34 -3.09 -30.62
C GLU A 65 10.74 -2.04 -31.66
N GLU A 66 10.71 -0.75 -31.31
CA GLU A 66 11.21 0.33 -32.19
C GLU A 66 12.69 0.15 -32.54
N ALA A 67 13.52 -0.21 -31.56
CA ALA A 67 14.93 -0.46 -31.80
C ALA A 67 15.12 -1.65 -32.74
N ALA A 68 14.39 -2.75 -32.53
CA ALA A 68 14.42 -3.93 -33.39
C ALA A 68 14.03 -3.58 -34.83
N ALA A 69 12.95 -2.81 -35.03
CA ALA A 69 12.52 -2.36 -36.35
C ALA A 69 13.59 -1.50 -37.05
N LYS A 70 14.24 -0.59 -36.32
CA LYS A 70 15.36 0.22 -36.84
C LYS A 70 16.57 -0.64 -37.22
N HIS A 71 16.88 -1.65 -36.40
CA HIS A 71 17.96 -2.58 -36.71
C HIS A 71 17.64 -3.42 -37.94
N GLU A 72 16.41 -3.92 -38.07
CA GLU A 72 15.98 -4.68 -39.24
C GLU A 72 16.06 -3.85 -40.53
N ALA A 73 15.62 -2.58 -40.47
CA ALA A 73 15.73 -1.66 -41.61
C ALA A 73 17.19 -1.43 -42.02
N LYS A 74 18.10 -1.23 -41.06
CA LYS A 74 19.54 -1.09 -41.33
C LYS A 74 20.17 -2.36 -41.90
N ILE A 75 19.74 -3.54 -41.43
CA ILE A 75 20.22 -4.81 -41.98
C ILE A 75 19.82 -4.91 -43.46
N LYS A 76 18.55 -4.67 -43.79
CA LYS A 76 18.06 -4.69 -45.18
C LYS A 76 18.80 -3.70 -46.08
N GLU A 77 19.05 -2.48 -45.60
CA GLU A 77 19.82 -1.47 -46.33
C GLU A 77 21.26 -1.95 -46.60
N ASN A 78 21.92 -2.55 -45.60
CA ASN A 78 23.26 -3.09 -45.75
C ASN A 78 23.29 -4.29 -46.72
N GLU A 79 22.29 -5.17 -46.68
CA GLU A 79 22.16 -6.29 -47.61
C GLU A 79 22.00 -5.82 -49.07
N GLN A 80 21.22 -4.76 -49.31
CA GLN A 80 21.10 -4.15 -50.64
C GLN A 80 22.44 -3.60 -51.14
N LYS A 81 23.17 -2.86 -50.29
CA LYS A 81 24.51 -2.34 -50.61
C LYS A 81 25.52 -3.43 -50.93
N ILE A 82 25.49 -4.55 -50.20
CA ILE A 82 26.40 -5.69 -50.41
C ILE A 82 26.05 -6.44 -51.69
N THR A 83 24.76 -6.60 -52.00
CA THR A 83 24.30 -7.35 -53.18
C THR A 83 24.40 -6.57 -54.48
N GLY A 84 24.80 -5.28 -54.43
CA GLY A 84 25.09 -4.47 -55.61
C GLY A 84 23.90 -4.27 -56.56
N LYS A 85 22.68 -4.45 -56.05
CA LYS A 85 21.44 -4.17 -56.79
C LYS A 85 21.06 -2.71 -56.56
N ASP A 86 21.69 -1.82 -57.31
CA ASP A 86 21.09 -0.53 -57.68
C ASP A 86 20.14 -0.73 -58.87
#